data_AF-A0A5B0FXP1-F1
#
_entry.id   AF-A0A5B0FXP1-F1
#
_cell.length_a   1.000
_cell.length_b   1.000
_cell.length_c   1.000
_cell.angle_alpha   90.00
_cell.angle_beta   90.00
_cell.angle_gamma   90.00
#
_symmetry.space_group_name_H-M   'P 1'
#
loop_
_entity.id
_entity.type
_entity.pdbx_description
1 polymer ?
#
loop_
_entity_poly.entity_id
_entity_poly.type
_entity_poly.pdbx_seq_one_letter_code
_entity_poly.pdbx_strand_id
1 'polypeptide(L)'
;MANETNVPPPKPTTLEGWVKLLDGVRLPVPQESHDRVCKAIRNNRSSLRDIAELMQESPALALSVIREANRHTHGSMTEPAENLDVALNRLGLKRTEELLDRLPAEPQSEIPKALRQLQLISQHATQQANGFFANRLARLWQDIHWGSLLFLSPLWPMALTHPHLLEEWELRVIHKGESARKVEKQLFGVRLLEICLALVDIWRLPIWVQQGYRLLLNEQRELVKVLRIARDSEHPLRQQNRLDDDPTLRRWLNQPANTVLLANGLALSAQQAWDCPHAERWQYLTSLYLQISMDEVQQQLHQQAANSARQHAMPDLWHPAVSLLWPWGMNRIHAGLLPAPAPTTEDLSHWRKQCAELLVEPSRFSNAMHLTTSARDALVACGMRRVMILMADRTHANLRVHQTAGLPKEAAGLNFLVSQSSVLQRLLSQQAQVRLTPANNAQFSALLPASLRSQFSGEHLLLRSLVNNGRVIMIVVADQGGGPFSEITVQAFGKTAQCIEKALSTFSSRGQ
;
A
#
# COMPACT_ATOMS: atom_id res chain seq x y z
N MET A 1 21.60 14.15 17.11
CA MET A 1 21.99 14.82 15.85
C MET A 1 21.47 13.96 14.70
N ALA A 2 20.26 14.23 14.24
CA ALA A 2 19.65 13.50 13.13
C ALA A 2 20.05 14.19 11.83
N ASN A 3 21.16 13.73 11.26
CA ASN A 3 21.65 14.21 9.98
C ASN A 3 20.90 13.51 8.82
N GLU A 4 20.63 14.34 7.81
CA GLU A 4 20.53 13.99 6.39
C GLU A 4 19.19 13.46 5.89
N THR A 5 18.42 14.40 5.36
CA THR A 5 17.68 14.33 4.08
C THR A 5 18.05 13.14 3.19
N ASN A 6 17.48 11.97 3.46
CA ASN A 6 17.54 10.85 2.52
C ASN A 6 16.45 11.04 1.47
N VAL A 7 16.83 11.57 0.32
CA VAL A 7 16.05 11.39 -0.91
C VAL A 7 15.84 9.88 -1.07
N PRO A 8 14.59 9.38 -1.15
CA PRO A 8 14.36 7.95 -1.34
C PRO A 8 15.15 7.47 -2.57
N PRO A 9 15.85 6.33 -2.50
CA PRO A 9 16.53 5.78 -3.66
C PRO A 9 15.53 5.68 -4.82
N PRO A 10 15.96 5.96 -6.07
CA PRO A 10 15.06 5.95 -7.20
C PRO A 10 14.34 4.60 -7.27
N LYS A 11 13.01 4.67 -7.32
CA LYS A 11 12.11 3.52 -7.36
C LYS A 11 12.52 2.57 -8.50
N PRO A 12 12.85 1.30 -8.21
CA PRO A 12 13.15 0.31 -9.24
C PRO A 12 11.94 -0.01 -10.14
N THR A 13 12.22 -0.44 -11.36
CA THR A 13 11.20 -0.89 -12.33
C THR A 13 11.45 -2.31 -12.85
N THR A 14 12.55 -2.94 -12.44
CA THR A 14 12.94 -4.30 -12.83
C THR A 14 12.92 -5.23 -11.62
N LEU A 15 12.75 -6.53 -11.85
CA LEU A 15 12.74 -7.55 -10.79
C LEU A 15 14.06 -7.53 -10.00
N GLU A 16 15.20 -7.56 -10.70
CA GLU A 16 16.53 -7.52 -10.09
C GLU A 16 16.74 -6.26 -9.24
N GLY A 17 16.27 -5.10 -9.72
CA GLY A 17 16.36 -3.84 -9.00
C GLY A 17 15.56 -3.86 -7.70
N TRP A 18 14.32 -4.38 -7.74
CA TRP A 18 13.50 -4.54 -6.54
C TRP A 18 14.11 -5.52 -5.55
N VAL A 19 14.56 -6.68 -6.02
CA VAL A 19 15.18 -7.71 -5.17
C VAL A 19 16.43 -7.16 -4.47
N LYS A 20 17.32 -6.50 -5.22
CA LYS A 20 18.54 -5.89 -4.66
C LYS A 20 18.22 -4.83 -3.61
N LEU A 21 17.23 -3.98 -3.87
CA LEU A 21 16.79 -2.95 -2.94
C LEU A 21 16.25 -3.58 -1.65
N LEU A 22 15.28 -4.50 -1.77
CA LEU A 22 14.51 -5.04 -0.65
C LEU A 22 15.31 -6.05 0.19
N ASP A 23 16.23 -6.82 -0.40
CA ASP A 23 17.13 -7.70 0.37
C ASP A 23 18.09 -6.91 1.28
N GLY A 24 18.53 -5.73 0.82
CA GLY A 24 19.42 -4.85 1.56
C GLY A 24 18.80 -4.22 2.81
N VAL A 25 17.47 -4.13 2.87
CA VAL A 25 16.75 -3.47 3.97
C VAL A 25 16.89 -4.25 5.28
N ARG A 26 17.21 -3.53 6.36
CA ARG A 26 17.14 -4.01 7.73
C ARG A 26 15.81 -3.55 8.33
N LEU A 27 15.02 -4.49 8.82
CA LEU A 27 13.74 -4.18 9.43
C LEU A 27 13.95 -3.73 10.88
N PRO A 28 13.32 -2.63 11.32
CA PRO A 28 13.34 -2.26 12.71
C PRO A 28 12.58 -3.28 13.56
N VAL A 29 13.08 -3.50 14.77
CA VAL A 29 12.53 -4.41 15.77
C VAL A 29 12.07 -3.59 16.97
N PRO A 30 10.91 -3.89 17.58
CA PRO A 30 10.48 -3.22 18.80
C PRO A 30 11.54 -3.34 19.90
N GLN A 31 11.96 -2.19 20.46
CA GLN A 31 13.00 -2.10 21.48
C GLN A 31 12.78 -3.08 22.64
N GLU A 32 11.56 -3.17 23.17
CA GLU A 32 11.24 -4.07 24.27
C GLU A 32 11.46 -5.55 23.93
N SER A 33 11.18 -5.95 22.68
CA SER A 33 11.42 -7.34 22.25
C SER A 33 12.90 -7.60 22.05
N HIS A 34 13.64 -6.64 21.49
CA HIS A 34 15.09 -6.70 21.35
C HIS A 34 15.78 -6.84 22.72
N ASP A 35 15.45 -5.96 23.67
CA ASP A 35 16.04 -5.93 25.01
C ASP A 35 15.77 -7.22 25.79
N ARG A 36 14.54 -7.75 25.71
CA ARG A 36 14.16 -9.02 26.35
C ARG A 36 15.01 -10.18 25.84
N VAL A 37 15.23 -10.25 24.53
CA VAL A 37 16.01 -11.32 23.90
C VAL A 37 17.50 -11.15 24.19
N CYS A 38 18.05 -9.93 24.11
CA CYS A 38 19.43 -9.64 24.51
C CYS A 38 19.70 -10.05 25.97
N LYS A 39 18.75 -9.77 26.88
CA LYS A 39 18.84 -10.17 28.28
C LYS A 39 18.82 -11.70 28.44
N ALA A 40 17.98 -12.39 27.67
CA ALA A 40 17.91 -13.86 27.70
C ALA A 40 19.20 -14.50 27.17
N ILE A 41 19.79 -13.98 26.10
CA ILE A 41 21.07 -14.48 25.56
C ILE A 41 22.22 -14.32 26.55
N ARG A 42 22.27 -13.19 27.28
CA ARG A 42 23.28 -12.93 28.32
C ARG A 42 23.05 -13.74 29.60
N ASN A 43 21.91 -14.41 29.73
CA ASN A 43 21.59 -15.24 30.88
C ASN A 43 21.98 -16.70 30.63
N ASN A 44 23.01 -17.19 31.33
CA ASN A 44 23.49 -18.58 31.22
C ASN A 44 22.47 -19.65 31.60
N ARG A 45 21.29 -19.28 32.13
CA ARG A 45 20.19 -20.20 32.45
C ARG A 45 19.15 -20.33 31.33
N SER A 46 19.15 -19.45 30.34
CA SER A 46 18.17 -19.48 29.25
C SER A 46 18.60 -20.48 28.19
N SER A 47 17.71 -21.42 27.86
CA SER A 47 17.93 -22.34 26.75
C SER A 47 17.68 -21.65 25.40
N LEU A 48 18.19 -22.24 24.30
CA LEU A 48 17.88 -21.75 22.95
C LEU A 48 16.38 -21.76 22.64
N ARG A 49 15.65 -22.72 23.23
CA ARG A 49 14.20 -22.80 23.12
C ARG A 49 13.50 -21.63 23.83
N ASP A 50 13.93 -21.29 25.06
CA ASP A 50 13.37 -20.14 25.78
C ASP A 50 13.61 -18.84 25.00
N ILE A 51 14.79 -18.72 24.36
CA ILE A 51 15.13 -17.59 23.50
C ILE A 51 14.25 -17.58 22.24
N ALA A 52 13.99 -18.74 21.62
CA ALA A 52 13.09 -18.87 20.47
C ALA A 52 11.67 -18.42 20.82
N GLU A 53 11.13 -18.87 21.95
CA GLU A 53 9.79 -18.49 22.43
C GLU A 53 9.68 -16.98 22.65
N LEU A 54 10.70 -16.33 23.24
CA LEU A 54 10.73 -14.87 23.39
C LEU A 54 10.79 -14.12 22.06
N MET A 55 11.53 -14.64 21.09
CA MET A 55 11.70 -14.03 19.78
C MET A 55 10.45 -14.15 18.89
N GLN A 56 9.65 -15.20 19.06
CA GLN A 56 8.43 -15.43 18.27
C GLN A 56 7.42 -14.29 18.39
N GLU A 57 7.40 -13.58 19.52
CA GLU A 57 6.56 -12.40 19.74
C GLU A 57 6.91 -11.21 18.82
N SER A 58 8.06 -11.24 18.15
CA SER A 58 8.49 -10.22 17.20
C SER A 58 8.70 -10.80 15.80
N PRO A 59 7.75 -10.58 14.86
CA PRO A 59 7.86 -11.11 13.50
C PRO A 59 9.12 -10.64 12.76
N ALA A 60 9.51 -9.37 12.91
CA ALA A 60 10.74 -8.83 12.32
C ALA A 60 12.01 -9.53 12.83
N LEU A 61 12.03 -9.84 14.13
CA LEU A 61 13.16 -10.51 14.77
C LEU A 61 13.27 -11.95 14.27
N ALA A 62 12.16 -12.69 14.27
CA ALA A 62 12.12 -14.06 13.79
C ALA A 62 12.56 -14.17 12.31
N LEU A 63 12.06 -13.29 11.44
CA LEU A 63 12.51 -13.22 10.05
C LEU A 63 14.01 -12.93 9.96
N SER A 64 14.53 -11.99 10.74
CA SER A 64 15.94 -11.60 10.69
C SER A 64 16.87 -12.76 11.08
N VAL A 65 16.50 -13.51 12.12
CA VAL A 65 17.24 -14.69 12.58
C VAL A 65 17.19 -15.82 11.53
N ILE A 66 16.02 -16.13 10.99
CA ILE A 66 15.86 -17.17 9.95
C ILE A 66 16.66 -16.79 8.69
N ARG A 67 16.59 -15.53 8.24
CA ARG A 67 17.37 -15.03 7.10
C ARG A 67 18.87 -15.15 7.34
N GLU A 68 19.36 -14.75 8.52
CA GLU A 68 20.79 -14.83 8.83
C GLU A 68 21.27 -16.29 8.91
N ALA A 69 20.47 -17.19 9.48
CA ALA A 69 20.76 -18.63 9.52
C ALA A 69 20.84 -19.25 8.12
N ASN A 70 20.05 -18.74 7.18
CA ASN A 70 19.99 -19.23 5.80
C ASN A 70 20.99 -18.57 4.84
N ARG A 71 21.63 -17.46 5.24
CA ARG A 71 22.69 -16.80 4.45
C ARG A 71 24.00 -17.57 4.41
N HIS A 72 24.39 -18.20 5.52
CA HIS A 72 25.73 -18.81 5.67
C HIS A 72 25.76 -20.31 5.35
N THR A 73 24.98 -20.77 4.37
CA THR A 73 24.90 -22.21 4.03
C THR A 73 26.09 -22.70 3.18
N HIS A 74 27.26 -22.07 3.27
CA HIS A 74 28.47 -22.57 2.61
C HIS A 74 29.11 -23.68 3.47
N GLY A 75 28.67 -24.92 3.25
CA GLY A 75 29.15 -26.13 3.93
C GLY A 75 28.17 -27.32 3.85
N SER A 76 28.50 -28.43 4.52
CA SER A 76 27.78 -29.74 4.59
C SER A 76 26.25 -29.70 4.88
N MET A 77 25.69 -28.56 5.27
CA MET A 77 24.29 -28.41 5.67
C MET A 77 23.44 -27.89 4.50
N THR A 78 22.93 -28.74 3.61
CA THR A 78 22.21 -28.28 2.41
C THR A 78 20.81 -27.70 2.67
N GLU A 79 20.12 -28.13 3.72
CA GLU A 79 18.72 -27.76 3.97
C GLU A 79 18.58 -26.39 4.67
N PRO A 80 17.59 -25.55 4.29
CA PRO A 80 17.34 -24.28 4.97
C PRO A 80 16.72 -24.49 6.37
N ALA A 81 16.90 -23.51 7.26
CA ALA A 81 16.17 -23.46 8.51
C ALA A 81 14.72 -23.02 8.24
N GLU A 82 13.76 -23.87 8.60
CA GLU A 82 12.32 -23.63 8.39
C GLU A 82 11.60 -23.05 9.62
N ASN A 83 12.25 -23.10 10.78
CA ASN A 83 11.73 -22.55 12.03
C ASN A 83 12.84 -21.92 12.87
N LEU A 84 12.43 -21.20 13.90
CA LEU A 84 13.34 -20.42 14.73
C LEU A 84 14.28 -21.29 15.58
N ASP A 85 13.81 -22.44 16.08
CA ASP A 85 14.65 -23.38 16.84
C ASP A 85 15.82 -23.88 15.98
N VAL A 86 15.56 -24.29 14.74
CA VAL A 86 16.60 -24.74 13.79
C VAL A 86 17.53 -23.58 13.42
N ALA A 87 16.98 -22.38 13.22
CA ALA A 87 17.77 -21.20 12.89
C ALA A 87 18.74 -20.81 14.02
N LEU A 88 18.26 -20.79 15.27
CA LEU A 88 19.06 -20.48 16.45
C LEU A 88 20.12 -21.55 16.73
N ASN A 89 19.77 -22.84 16.61
CA ASN A 89 20.74 -23.92 16.72
C ASN A 89 21.85 -23.81 15.67
N ARG A 90 21.51 -23.39 14.44
CA ARG A 90 22.47 -23.21 13.35
C ARG A 90 23.38 -22.01 13.55
N LEU A 91 22.84 -20.88 14.00
CA LEU A 91 23.62 -19.66 14.24
C LEU A 91 24.49 -19.77 15.50
N GLY A 92 23.96 -20.40 16.55
CA GLY A 92 24.51 -20.35 17.90
C GLY A 92 24.30 -18.98 18.56
N LEU A 93 24.53 -18.94 19.87
CA LEU A 93 24.29 -17.74 20.69
C LEU A 93 25.13 -16.54 20.25
N LYS A 94 26.43 -16.74 19.98
CA LYS A 94 27.35 -15.64 19.63
C LYS A 94 26.93 -14.91 18.36
N ARG A 95 26.64 -15.63 17.27
CA ARG A 95 26.19 -14.98 16.02
C ARG A 95 24.81 -14.36 16.15
N THR A 96 23.97 -14.92 17.01
CA THR A 96 22.66 -14.35 17.33
C THR A 96 22.83 -13.01 18.05
N GLU A 97 23.74 -12.91 19.02
CA GLU A 97 24.09 -11.63 19.67
C GLU A 97 24.66 -10.61 18.66
N GLU A 98 25.61 -11.01 17.82
CA GLU A 98 26.17 -10.16 16.75
C GLU A 98 25.10 -9.68 15.75
N LEU A 99 24.06 -10.49 15.50
CA LEU A 99 22.92 -10.09 14.68
C LEU A 99 22.08 -9.02 15.40
N LEU A 100 21.75 -9.25 16.67
CA LEU A 100 20.93 -8.33 17.47
C LEU A 100 21.59 -6.96 17.58
N ASP A 101 22.91 -6.90 17.77
CA ASP A 101 23.67 -5.64 17.84
C ASP A 101 23.60 -4.81 16.55
N ARG A 102 23.31 -5.45 15.41
CA ARG A 102 23.22 -4.81 14.09
C ARG A 102 21.79 -4.43 13.69
N LEU A 103 20.77 -4.92 14.40
CA LEU A 103 19.38 -4.64 14.08
C LEU A 103 18.97 -3.26 14.60
N PRO A 104 18.22 -2.46 13.81
CA PRO A 104 17.66 -1.22 14.31
C PRO A 104 16.60 -1.54 15.37
N ALA A 105 16.89 -1.21 16.62
CA ALA A 105 15.94 -1.32 17.72
C ALA A 105 15.29 0.05 17.93
N GLU A 106 13.97 0.12 17.80
CA GLU A 106 13.20 1.37 17.84
C GLU A 106 11.98 1.21 18.75
N PRO A 107 11.53 2.27 19.43
CA PRO A 107 10.23 2.29 20.10
C PRO A 107 9.11 1.88 19.13
N GLN A 108 8.15 1.09 19.59
CA GLN A 108 7.10 0.56 18.73
C GLN A 108 6.27 1.65 18.03
N SER A 109 6.13 2.83 18.64
CA SER A 109 5.45 3.99 18.05
C SER A 109 6.22 4.65 16.90
N GLU A 110 7.54 4.52 16.88
CA GLU A 110 8.42 5.10 15.85
C GLU A 110 8.52 4.20 14.61
N ILE A 111 8.29 2.88 14.79
CA ILE A 111 8.23 1.94 13.68
C ILE A 111 7.06 2.32 12.74
N PRO A 112 7.31 2.45 11.42
CA PRO A 112 6.29 2.89 10.47
C PRO A 112 5.02 2.04 10.50
N LYS A 113 3.87 2.73 10.51
CA LYS A 113 2.54 2.14 10.63
C LYS A 113 2.24 1.05 9.59
N ALA A 114 2.65 1.26 8.34
CA ALA A 114 2.44 0.29 7.25
C ALA A 114 3.15 -1.05 7.52
N LEU A 115 4.38 -1.01 8.04
CA LEU A 115 5.13 -2.20 8.43
C LEU A 115 4.44 -2.92 9.59
N ARG A 116 4.10 -2.19 10.66
CA ARG A 116 3.40 -2.77 11.82
C ARG A 116 2.05 -3.39 11.43
N GLN A 117 1.32 -2.76 10.50
CA GLN A 117 0.06 -3.28 9.98
C GLN A 117 0.24 -4.63 9.25
N LEU A 118 1.25 -4.77 8.37
CA LEU A 118 1.52 -6.05 7.70
C LEU A 118 1.98 -7.16 8.66
N GLN A 119 2.77 -6.80 9.68
CA GLN A 119 3.18 -7.75 10.72
C GLN A 119 1.98 -8.22 11.55
N LEU A 120 1.07 -7.31 11.91
CA LEU A 120 -0.19 -7.65 12.57
C LEU A 120 -1.05 -8.59 11.72
N ILE A 121 -1.14 -8.36 10.40
CA ILE A 121 -1.86 -9.25 9.48
C ILE A 121 -1.23 -10.65 9.49
N SER A 122 0.10 -10.74 9.54
CA SER A 122 0.82 -12.02 9.54
C SER A 122 0.66 -12.77 10.87
N GLN A 123 0.64 -12.06 12.00
CA GLN A 123 0.28 -12.62 13.30
C GLN A 123 -1.17 -13.12 13.32
N HIS A 124 -2.11 -12.34 12.77
CA HIS A 124 -3.50 -12.77 12.62
C HIS A 124 -3.62 -14.02 11.73
N ALA A 125 -2.90 -14.08 10.60
CA ALA A 125 -2.85 -15.27 9.75
C ALA A 125 -2.36 -16.50 10.53
N THR A 126 -1.35 -16.33 11.37
CA THR A 126 -0.84 -17.39 12.24
C THR A 126 -1.88 -17.86 13.25
N GLN A 127 -2.62 -16.94 13.88
CA GLN A 127 -3.72 -17.28 14.78
C GLN A 127 -4.84 -18.05 14.05
N GLN A 128 -5.18 -17.64 12.82
CA GLN A 128 -6.15 -18.35 11.98
C GLN A 128 -5.65 -19.76 11.65
N ALA A 129 -4.39 -19.88 11.24
CA ALA A 129 -3.79 -21.17 10.88
C ALA A 129 -3.78 -22.14 12.07
N ASN A 130 -3.38 -21.65 13.24
CA ASN A 130 -3.40 -22.41 14.48
C ASN A 130 -4.81 -22.87 14.84
N GLY A 131 -5.79 -21.95 14.75
CA GLY A 131 -7.18 -22.28 15.03
C GLY A 131 -7.74 -23.36 14.12
N PHE A 132 -7.57 -23.22 12.80
CA PHE A 132 -8.19 -24.11 11.80
C PHE A 132 -7.45 -25.44 11.61
N PHE A 133 -6.12 -25.44 11.67
CA PHE A 133 -5.33 -26.56 11.15
C PHE A 133 -4.48 -27.27 12.21
N ALA A 134 -4.08 -26.62 13.31
CA ALA A 134 -3.13 -27.20 14.26
C ALA A 134 -3.62 -28.52 14.89
N ASN A 135 -4.91 -28.62 15.24
CA ASN A 135 -5.44 -29.87 15.83
C ASN A 135 -5.48 -31.02 14.81
N ARG A 136 -5.75 -30.74 13.53
CA ARG A 136 -5.87 -31.75 12.46
C ARG A 136 -4.51 -32.17 11.92
N LEU A 137 -3.53 -31.28 11.97
CA LEU A 137 -2.17 -31.44 11.44
C LEU A 137 -1.12 -31.21 12.54
N ALA A 138 -1.35 -31.75 13.74
CA ALA A 138 -0.55 -31.46 14.93
C ALA A 138 0.96 -31.69 14.76
N ARG A 139 1.37 -32.66 13.93
CA ARG A 139 2.80 -32.92 13.67
C ARG A 139 3.47 -31.85 12.79
N LEU A 140 2.69 -31.06 12.07
CA LEU A 140 3.14 -30.02 11.14
C LEU A 140 2.90 -28.61 11.69
N TRP A 141 2.58 -28.48 12.99
CA TRP A 141 2.17 -27.20 13.57
C TRP A 141 3.25 -26.12 13.42
N GLN A 142 4.54 -26.47 13.51
CA GLN A 142 5.64 -25.52 13.34
C GLN A 142 5.68 -24.99 11.90
N ASP A 143 5.51 -25.87 10.90
CA ASP A 143 5.50 -25.48 9.49
C ASP A 143 4.30 -24.59 9.16
N ILE A 144 3.13 -24.92 9.73
CA ILE A 144 1.91 -24.10 9.63
C ILE A 144 2.14 -22.73 10.26
N HIS A 145 2.71 -22.69 11.46
CA HIS A 145 2.96 -21.47 12.21
C HIS A 145 3.92 -20.54 11.47
N TRP A 146 5.15 -21.01 11.19
CA TRP A 146 6.18 -20.19 10.56
C TRP A 146 5.87 -19.89 9.10
N GLY A 147 5.28 -20.84 8.38
CA GLY A 147 4.77 -20.62 7.04
C GLY A 147 3.74 -19.50 7.01
N SER A 148 2.78 -19.50 7.95
CA SER A 148 1.74 -18.48 8.00
C SER A 148 2.27 -17.10 8.43
N LEU A 149 3.17 -17.06 9.41
CA LEU A 149 3.77 -15.82 9.91
C LEU A 149 4.68 -15.14 8.87
N LEU A 150 5.43 -15.93 8.11
CA LEU A 150 6.42 -15.40 7.17
C LEU A 150 5.90 -15.25 5.75
N PHE A 151 4.66 -15.67 5.47
CA PHE A 151 4.09 -15.62 4.13
C PHE A 151 4.13 -14.22 3.52
N LEU A 152 3.72 -13.18 4.27
CA LEU A 152 3.73 -11.79 3.80
C LEU A 152 5.06 -11.06 4.04
N SER A 153 6.06 -11.73 4.62
CA SER A 153 7.34 -11.10 4.96
C SER A 153 8.11 -10.46 3.80
N PRO A 154 8.00 -10.94 2.53
CA PRO A 154 8.62 -10.24 1.40
C PRO A 154 8.12 -8.80 1.19
N LEU A 155 6.92 -8.47 1.68
CA LEU A 155 6.35 -7.14 1.58
C LEU A 155 6.82 -6.20 2.69
N TRP A 156 7.38 -6.71 3.79
CA TRP A 156 7.75 -5.89 4.94
C TRP A 156 8.84 -4.84 4.62
N PRO A 157 9.92 -5.16 3.88
CA PRO A 157 10.88 -4.14 3.43
C PRO A 157 10.25 -3.06 2.52
N MET A 158 9.26 -3.44 1.72
CA MET A 158 8.56 -2.51 0.84
C MET A 158 7.63 -1.60 1.65
N ALA A 159 6.95 -2.12 2.68
CA ALA A 159 6.16 -1.31 3.59
C ALA A 159 7.01 -0.33 4.42
N LEU A 160 8.27 -0.67 4.67
CA LEU A 160 9.22 0.23 5.33
C LEU A 160 9.72 1.35 4.40
N THR A 161 10.09 1.02 3.17
CA THR A 161 10.77 1.96 2.26
C THR A 161 9.84 2.69 1.29
N HIS A 162 8.76 2.04 0.86
CA HIS A 162 7.81 2.52 -0.15
C HIS A 162 6.35 2.21 0.23
N PRO A 163 5.86 2.59 1.43
CA PRO A 163 4.52 2.25 1.90
C PRO A 163 3.40 2.71 0.96
N HIS A 164 3.56 3.90 0.36
CA HIS A 164 2.60 4.48 -0.57
C HIS A 164 2.30 3.59 -1.79
N LEU A 165 3.24 2.76 -2.23
CA LEU A 165 3.00 1.85 -3.36
C LEU A 165 2.03 0.73 -2.99
N LEU A 166 2.10 0.24 -1.75
CA LEU A 166 1.19 -0.79 -1.25
C LEU A 166 -0.20 -0.21 -0.99
N GLU A 167 -0.27 0.99 -0.41
CA GLU A 167 -1.54 1.72 -0.21
C GLU A 167 -2.23 2.02 -1.56
N GLU A 168 -1.47 2.46 -2.57
CA GLU A 168 -2.01 2.70 -3.90
C GLU A 168 -2.46 1.40 -4.58
N TRP A 169 -1.70 0.32 -4.44
CA TRP A 169 -2.07 -0.99 -4.96
C TRP A 169 -3.37 -1.50 -4.31
N GLU A 170 -3.48 -1.42 -2.97
CA GLU A 170 -4.68 -1.82 -2.23
C GLU A 170 -5.90 -1.02 -2.70
N LEU A 171 -5.80 0.32 -2.72
CA LEU A 171 -6.87 1.18 -3.18
C LEU A 171 -7.35 0.81 -4.59
N ARG A 172 -6.43 0.66 -5.54
CA ARG A 172 -6.78 0.46 -6.95
C ARG A 172 -7.26 -0.96 -7.24
N VAL A 173 -6.63 -1.97 -6.65
CA VAL A 173 -6.95 -3.37 -6.93
C VAL A 173 -8.11 -3.87 -6.07
N ILE A 174 -8.07 -3.61 -4.76
CA ILE A 174 -9.05 -4.16 -3.81
C ILE A 174 -10.32 -3.32 -3.78
N HIS A 175 -10.19 -1.99 -3.73
CA HIS A 175 -11.35 -1.12 -3.57
C HIS A 175 -11.95 -0.61 -4.89
N LYS A 176 -11.12 -0.34 -5.91
CA LYS A 176 -11.60 0.11 -7.24
C LYS A 176 -11.77 -1.00 -8.27
N GLY A 177 -11.33 -2.23 -7.95
CA GLY A 177 -11.48 -3.38 -8.83
C GLY A 177 -10.65 -3.29 -10.13
N GLU A 178 -9.60 -2.46 -10.16
CA GLU A 178 -8.70 -2.41 -11.31
C GLU A 178 -7.94 -3.73 -11.48
N SER A 179 -7.54 -4.04 -12.72
CA SER A 179 -6.77 -5.25 -12.99
C SER A 179 -5.40 -5.20 -12.29
N ALA A 180 -5.20 -6.10 -11.32
CA ALA A 180 -3.94 -6.23 -10.58
C ALA A 180 -2.72 -6.27 -11.50
N ARG A 181 -2.78 -7.04 -12.60
CA ARG A 181 -1.68 -7.12 -13.58
C ARG A 181 -1.32 -5.77 -14.21
N LYS A 182 -2.31 -4.91 -14.48
CA LYS A 182 -2.08 -3.57 -15.06
C LYS A 182 -1.53 -2.62 -13.99
N VAL A 183 -2.15 -2.61 -12.81
CA VAL A 183 -1.73 -1.76 -11.68
C VAL A 183 -0.31 -2.11 -11.25
N GLU A 184 0.01 -3.39 -11.07
CA GLU A 184 1.35 -3.85 -10.67
C GLU A 184 2.42 -3.44 -11.68
N LYS A 185 2.17 -3.56 -12.99
CA LYS A 185 3.13 -3.09 -14.01
C LYS A 185 3.35 -1.58 -13.94
N GLN A 186 2.32 -0.80 -13.61
CA GLN A 186 2.45 0.65 -13.44
C GLN A 186 3.18 1.01 -12.14
N LEU A 187 2.88 0.31 -11.05
CA LEU A 187 3.41 0.61 -9.72
C LEU A 187 4.78 0.00 -9.46
N PHE A 188 5.15 -1.13 -10.06
CA PHE A 188 6.39 -1.84 -9.76
C PHE A 188 7.22 -2.12 -11.02
N GLY A 189 6.67 -1.93 -12.22
CA GLY A 189 7.29 -2.35 -13.49
C GLY A 189 7.19 -3.85 -13.77
N VAL A 190 6.99 -4.67 -12.73
CA VAL A 190 6.85 -6.13 -12.76
C VAL A 190 5.64 -6.58 -11.94
N ARG A 191 5.32 -7.88 -11.89
CA ARG A 191 4.25 -8.38 -11.00
C ARG A 191 4.72 -8.34 -9.55
N LEU A 192 3.85 -7.92 -8.62
CA LEU A 192 4.22 -7.84 -7.20
C LEU A 192 4.59 -9.22 -6.64
N LEU A 193 3.82 -10.25 -6.98
CA LEU A 193 4.07 -11.62 -6.53
C LEU A 193 5.38 -12.22 -7.09
N GLU A 194 5.87 -11.75 -8.25
CA GLU A 194 7.19 -12.17 -8.78
C GLU A 194 8.33 -11.61 -7.91
N ILE A 195 8.22 -10.37 -7.44
CA ILE A 195 9.16 -9.79 -6.47
C ILE A 195 9.14 -10.61 -5.18
N CYS A 196 7.96 -10.92 -4.66
CA CYS A 196 7.83 -11.70 -3.43
C CYS A 196 8.44 -13.10 -3.56
N LEU A 197 8.15 -13.83 -4.65
CA LEU A 197 8.73 -15.16 -4.88
C LEU A 197 10.26 -15.10 -5.00
N ALA A 198 10.81 -14.11 -5.70
CA ALA A 198 12.26 -13.95 -5.81
C ALA A 198 12.93 -13.70 -4.45
N LEU A 199 12.30 -12.90 -3.58
CA LEU A 199 12.79 -12.68 -2.22
C LEU A 199 12.67 -13.95 -1.36
N VAL A 200 11.57 -14.69 -1.48
CA VAL A 200 11.39 -15.99 -0.80
C VAL A 200 12.51 -16.96 -1.16
N ASP A 201 12.85 -17.04 -2.44
CA ASP A 201 13.91 -17.92 -2.95
C ASP A 201 15.29 -17.50 -2.42
N ILE A 202 15.61 -16.20 -2.46
CA ILE A 202 16.91 -15.68 -2.01
C ILE A 202 17.07 -15.78 -0.49
N TRP A 203 16.01 -15.49 0.26
CA TRP A 203 16.01 -15.61 1.71
C TRP A 203 15.89 -17.07 2.19
N ARG A 204 15.58 -17.98 1.28
CA ARG A 204 15.31 -19.40 1.54
C ARG A 204 14.31 -19.55 2.69
N LEU A 205 13.17 -18.84 2.58
CA LEU A 205 12.09 -18.96 3.57
C LEU A 205 11.50 -20.39 3.59
N PRO A 206 10.69 -20.75 4.60
CA PRO A 206 10.11 -22.10 4.72
C PRO A 206 9.44 -22.56 3.43
N ILE A 207 9.55 -23.85 3.13
CA ILE A 207 9.19 -24.38 1.80
C ILE A 207 7.73 -24.14 1.44
N TRP A 208 6.84 -24.09 2.43
CA TRP A 208 5.42 -23.83 2.22
C TRP A 208 5.11 -22.37 1.85
N VAL A 209 5.97 -21.42 2.24
CA VAL A 209 5.87 -20.03 1.74
C VAL A 209 6.16 -20.01 0.25
N GLN A 210 7.25 -20.66 -0.17
CA GLN A 210 7.63 -20.77 -1.58
C GLN A 210 6.54 -21.46 -2.41
N GLN A 211 5.98 -22.57 -1.90
CA GLN A 211 4.89 -23.28 -2.57
C GLN A 211 3.63 -22.41 -2.71
N GLY A 212 3.24 -21.65 -1.68
CA GLY A 212 2.09 -20.76 -1.77
C GLY A 212 2.25 -19.65 -2.83
N TYR A 213 3.45 -19.06 -2.96
CA TYR A 213 3.72 -18.10 -4.04
C TYR A 213 3.75 -18.73 -5.42
N ARG A 214 4.37 -19.93 -5.57
CA ARG A 214 4.34 -20.69 -6.82
C ARG A 214 2.92 -21.03 -7.23
N LEU A 215 2.08 -21.43 -6.28
CA LEU A 215 0.66 -21.71 -6.52
C LEU A 215 -0.05 -20.49 -7.08
N LEU A 216 0.09 -19.33 -6.43
CA LEU A 216 -0.54 -18.08 -6.86
C LEU A 216 -0.06 -17.58 -8.23
N LEU A 217 1.15 -17.93 -8.64
CA LEU A 217 1.72 -17.52 -9.93
C LEU A 217 1.46 -18.54 -11.05
N ASN A 218 1.64 -19.83 -10.78
CA ASN A 218 1.78 -20.88 -11.79
C ASN A 218 0.59 -21.85 -11.82
N GLU A 219 -0.15 -22.00 -10.72
CA GLU A 219 -1.21 -23.01 -10.54
C GLU A 219 -2.61 -22.37 -10.39
N GLN A 220 -2.79 -21.20 -11.01
CA GLN A 220 -4.05 -20.46 -10.96
C GLN A 220 -5.22 -21.25 -11.55
N ARG A 221 -4.96 -22.18 -12.48
CA ARG A 221 -6.01 -22.99 -13.12
C ARG A 221 -6.63 -23.97 -12.13
N GLU A 222 -5.80 -24.65 -11.35
CA GLU A 222 -6.17 -25.58 -10.29
C GLU A 222 -6.95 -24.84 -9.21
N LEU A 223 -6.45 -23.69 -8.77
CA LEU A 223 -7.15 -22.83 -7.80
C LEU A 223 -8.54 -22.40 -8.28
N VAL A 224 -8.67 -22.01 -9.56
CA VAL A 224 -9.98 -21.66 -10.15
C VAL A 224 -10.91 -22.86 -10.23
N LYS A 225 -10.42 -24.05 -10.59
CA LYS A 225 -11.23 -25.28 -10.62
C LYS A 225 -11.77 -25.61 -9.22
N VAL A 226 -10.89 -25.63 -8.21
CA VAL A 226 -11.30 -25.88 -6.82
C VAL A 226 -12.29 -24.82 -6.35
N LEU A 227 -12.04 -23.54 -6.62
CA LEU A 227 -12.95 -22.46 -6.19
C LEU A 227 -14.35 -22.60 -6.80
N ARG A 228 -14.46 -23.09 -8.05
CA ARG A 228 -15.76 -23.37 -8.68
C ARG A 228 -16.51 -24.50 -7.97
N ILE A 229 -15.80 -25.50 -7.45
CA ILE A 229 -16.40 -26.56 -6.63
C ILE A 229 -16.80 -25.99 -5.27
N ALA A 230 -15.90 -25.22 -4.63
CA ALA A 230 -16.06 -24.69 -3.29
C ALA A 230 -17.27 -23.74 -3.13
N ARG A 231 -17.61 -22.98 -4.18
CA ARG A 231 -18.78 -22.09 -4.20
C ARG A 231 -20.13 -22.82 -4.07
N ASP A 232 -20.18 -24.11 -4.37
CA ASP A 232 -21.40 -24.93 -4.28
C ASP A 232 -21.61 -25.45 -2.84
N SER A 233 -21.42 -24.59 -1.83
CA SER A 233 -21.36 -24.95 -0.41
C SER A 233 -22.64 -25.58 0.13
N GLU A 234 -23.78 -25.26 -0.47
CA GLU A 234 -25.10 -25.83 -0.12
C GLU A 234 -25.24 -27.30 -0.53
N HIS A 235 -24.33 -27.84 -1.35
CA HIS A 235 -24.40 -29.21 -1.85
C HIS A 235 -23.10 -30.02 -1.58
N PRO A 236 -22.77 -30.35 -0.31
CA PRO A 236 -21.51 -31.03 0.04
C PRO A 236 -21.28 -32.36 -0.69
N LEU A 237 -22.33 -33.17 -0.87
CA LEU A 237 -22.26 -34.43 -1.62
C LEU A 237 -21.83 -34.20 -3.08
N ARG A 238 -22.32 -33.14 -3.71
CA ARG A 238 -21.96 -32.79 -5.09
C ARG A 238 -20.52 -32.29 -5.18
N GLN A 239 -20.06 -31.56 -4.17
CA GLN A 239 -18.66 -31.14 -4.08
C GLN A 239 -17.73 -32.34 -3.97
N GLN A 240 -18.07 -33.32 -3.12
CA GLN A 240 -17.33 -34.57 -2.97
C GLN A 240 -17.27 -35.35 -4.28
N ASN A 241 -18.42 -35.59 -4.93
CA ASN A 241 -18.47 -36.30 -6.22
C ASN A 241 -17.57 -35.63 -7.28
N ARG A 242 -17.60 -34.29 -7.38
CA ARG A 242 -16.74 -33.55 -8.33
C ARG A 242 -15.25 -33.64 -8.01
N LEU A 243 -14.88 -33.76 -6.74
CA LEU A 243 -13.48 -33.98 -6.34
C LEU A 243 -13.06 -35.44 -6.57
N ASP A 244 -13.97 -36.39 -6.42
CA ASP A 244 -13.72 -37.80 -6.68
C ASP A 244 -13.56 -38.09 -8.18
N ASP A 245 -14.28 -37.36 -9.03
CA ASP A 245 -14.12 -37.37 -10.49
C ASP A 245 -12.74 -36.83 -10.95
N ASP A 246 -12.03 -36.06 -10.13
CA ASP A 246 -10.68 -35.55 -10.39
C ASP A 246 -9.72 -35.80 -9.20
N PRO A 247 -9.18 -37.03 -9.07
CA PRO A 247 -8.28 -37.38 -7.98
C PRO A 247 -7.01 -36.51 -7.91
N THR A 248 -6.57 -35.96 -9.04
CA THR A 248 -5.40 -35.08 -9.09
C THR A 248 -5.71 -33.73 -8.42
N LEU A 249 -6.87 -33.16 -8.72
CA LEU A 249 -7.35 -31.93 -8.08
C LEU A 249 -7.64 -32.15 -6.60
N ARG A 250 -8.21 -33.30 -6.21
CA ARG A 250 -8.41 -33.66 -4.80
C ARG A 250 -7.09 -33.77 -4.06
N ARG A 251 -6.06 -34.41 -4.64
CA ARG A 251 -4.73 -34.49 -4.02
C ARG A 251 -4.09 -33.10 -3.91
N TRP A 252 -4.21 -32.28 -4.96
CA TRP A 252 -3.72 -30.92 -4.98
C TRP A 252 -4.35 -30.07 -3.87
N LEU A 253 -5.67 -30.13 -3.71
CA LEU A 253 -6.41 -29.41 -2.67
C LEU A 253 -5.91 -29.79 -1.28
N ASN A 254 -5.77 -31.09 -1.02
CA ASN A 254 -5.44 -31.63 0.30
C ASN A 254 -3.94 -31.58 0.65
N GLN A 255 -3.11 -30.86 -0.13
CA GLN A 255 -1.71 -30.66 0.24
C GLN A 255 -1.63 -29.80 1.52
N PRO A 256 -0.89 -30.23 2.57
CA PRO A 256 -0.77 -29.47 3.81
C PRO A 256 -0.24 -28.04 3.60
N ALA A 257 0.62 -27.83 2.60
CA ALA A 257 1.16 -26.51 2.26
C ALA A 257 0.08 -25.47 1.92
N ASN A 258 -1.08 -25.90 1.42
CA ASN A 258 -2.19 -24.99 1.12
C ASN A 258 -2.74 -24.30 2.37
N THR A 259 -2.55 -24.88 3.56
CA THR A 259 -3.03 -24.30 4.83
C THR A 259 -2.43 -22.91 5.09
N VAL A 260 -1.16 -22.70 4.75
CA VAL A 260 -0.48 -21.40 4.86
C VAL A 260 -1.18 -20.35 3.99
N LEU A 261 -1.51 -20.73 2.75
CA LEU A 261 -2.20 -19.85 1.81
C LEU A 261 -3.63 -19.56 2.25
N LEU A 262 -4.37 -20.57 2.70
CA LEU A 262 -5.75 -20.42 3.19
C LEU A 262 -5.80 -19.47 4.39
N ALA A 263 -4.93 -19.66 5.39
CA ALA A 263 -4.89 -18.82 6.58
C ALA A 263 -4.53 -17.36 6.26
N ASN A 264 -3.52 -17.14 5.40
CA ASN A 264 -3.15 -15.80 4.95
C ASN A 264 -4.24 -15.15 4.09
N GLY A 265 -4.90 -15.93 3.23
CA GLY A 265 -6.04 -15.50 2.44
C GLY A 265 -7.17 -14.96 3.32
N LEU A 266 -7.58 -15.74 4.33
CA LEU A 266 -8.59 -15.34 5.31
C LEU A 266 -8.19 -14.05 6.05
N ALA A 267 -6.99 -14.01 6.63
CA ALA A 267 -6.53 -12.88 7.44
C ALA A 267 -6.35 -11.59 6.63
N LEU A 268 -5.89 -11.69 5.39
CA LEU A 268 -5.72 -10.55 4.49
C LEU A 268 -7.07 -10.05 3.97
N SER A 269 -7.97 -10.95 3.54
CA SER A 269 -9.30 -10.54 3.06
C SER A 269 -10.15 -9.88 4.15
N ALA A 270 -10.01 -10.33 5.40
CA ALA A 270 -10.71 -9.76 6.54
C ALA A 270 -10.31 -8.30 6.82
N GLN A 271 -9.17 -7.83 6.30
CA GLN A 271 -8.79 -6.41 6.41
C GLN A 271 -9.78 -5.49 5.70
N GLN A 272 -10.40 -5.99 4.62
CA GLN A 272 -11.41 -5.26 3.85
C GLN A 272 -12.78 -5.37 4.52
N ALA A 273 -13.27 -6.61 4.68
CA ALA A 273 -14.57 -6.93 5.27
C ALA A 273 -14.70 -8.44 5.51
N TRP A 274 -15.68 -8.85 6.32
CA TRP A 274 -16.00 -10.27 6.54
C TRP A 274 -16.80 -10.90 5.39
N ASP A 275 -17.57 -10.10 4.68
CA ASP A 275 -18.57 -10.53 3.69
C ASP A 275 -18.26 -10.03 2.27
N CYS A 276 -17.06 -9.52 2.03
CA CYS A 276 -16.69 -9.13 0.67
C CYS A 276 -16.44 -10.37 -0.21
N PRO A 277 -16.60 -10.25 -1.55
CA PRO A 277 -16.32 -11.35 -2.48
C PRO A 277 -14.88 -11.88 -2.42
N HIS A 278 -13.93 -11.11 -1.85
CA HIS A 278 -12.58 -11.61 -1.60
C HIS A 278 -12.55 -12.56 -0.40
N ALA A 279 -13.19 -12.20 0.72
CA ALA A 279 -13.24 -13.01 1.92
C ALA A 279 -14.03 -14.30 1.72
N GLU A 280 -15.20 -14.23 1.07
CA GLU A 280 -16.03 -15.40 0.80
C GLU A 280 -15.28 -16.48 0.00
N ARG A 281 -14.46 -16.09 -0.98
CA ARG A 281 -13.67 -17.07 -1.76
C ARG A 281 -12.74 -17.90 -0.87
N TRP A 282 -12.08 -17.27 0.09
CA TRP A 282 -11.19 -17.97 1.02
C TRP A 282 -11.97 -18.80 2.05
N GLN A 283 -13.14 -18.31 2.49
CA GLN A 283 -14.04 -19.07 3.35
C GLN A 283 -14.55 -20.35 2.66
N TYR A 284 -15.01 -20.25 1.41
CA TYR A 284 -15.43 -21.42 0.62
C TYR A 284 -14.30 -22.43 0.44
N LEU A 285 -13.11 -21.97 0.07
CA LEU A 285 -11.95 -22.87 -0.08
C LEU A 285 -11.59 -23.56 1.24
N THR A 286 -11.68 -22.84 2.35
CA THR A 286 -11.41 -23.38 3.69
C THR A 286 -12.48 -24.38 4.12
N SER A 287 -13.75 -24.09 3.87
CA SER A 287 -14.90 -24.99 4.08
C SER A 287 -14.70 -26.29 3.30
N LEU A 288 -14.35 -26.20 2.00
CA LEU A 288 -14.13 -27.36 1.15
C LEU A 288 -12.92 -28.19 1.60
N TYR A 289 -11.81 -27.54 1.97
CA TYR A 289 -10.60 -28.21 2.45
C TYR A 289 -10.85 -28.94 3.78
N LEU A 290 -11.55 -28.30 4.71
CA LEU A 290 -11.83 -28.86 6.03
C LEU A 290 -13.09 -29.75 6.05
N GLN A 291 -13.91 -29.75 5.00
CA GLN A 291 -15.19 -30.45 4.95
C GLN A 291 -16.11 -30.06 6.13
N ILE A 292 -16.19 -28.77 6.43
CA ILE A 292 -17.04 -28.19 7.48
C ILE A 292 -17.99 -27.16 6.88
N SER A 293 -19.08 -26.83 7.57
CA SER A 293 -20.07 -25.89 7.04
C SER A 293 -19.51 -24.46 6.95
N MET A 294 -20.12 -23.62 6.12
CA MET A 294 -19.77 -22.19 6.05
C MET A 294 -19.99 -21.48 7.39
N ASP A 295 -21.04 -21.85 8.12
CA ASP A 295 -21.32 -21.30 9.46
C ASP A 295 -20.20 -21.63 10.45
N GLU A 296 -19.70 -22.87 10.44
CA GLU A 296 -18.58 -23.30 11.27
C GLU A 296 -17.28 -22.55 10.90
N VAL A 297 -17.00 -22.37 9.60
CA VAL A 297 -15.87 -21.55 9.15
C VAL A 297 -16.00 -20.12 9.65
N GLN A 298 -17.15 -19.47 9.48
CA GLN A 298 -17.34 -18.08 9.88
C GLN A 298 -17.25 -17.92 11.40
N GLN A 299 -17.88 -18.81 12.17
CA GLN A 299 -17.81 -18.80 13.62
C GLN A 299 -16.35 -18.91 14.09
N GLN A 300 -15.60 -19.87 13.56
CA GLN A 300 -14.20 -20.08 13.94
C GLN A 300 -13.31 -18.91 13.50
N LEU A 301 -13.48 -18.41 12.27
CA LEU A 301 -12.77 -17.25 11.74
C LEU A 301 -12.91 -16.03 12.66
N HIS A 302 -14.14 -15.72 13.09
CA HIS A 302 -14.43 -14.61 13.99
C HIS A 302 -13.85 -14.83 15.40
N GLN A 303 -13.97 -16.04 15.96
CA GLN A 303 -13.39 -16.36 17.27
C GLN A 303 -11.86 -16.22 17.27
N GLN A 304 -11.20 -16.71 16.23
CA GLN A 304 -9.74 -16.57 16.10
C GLN A 304 -9.31 -15.13 15.87
N ALA A 305 -10.12 -14.32 15.17
CA ALA A 305 -9.88 -12.89 15.06
C ALA A 305 -9.99 -12.19 16.42
N ALA A 306 -10.99 -12.52 17.23
CA ALA A 306 -11.11 -11.99 18.58
C ALA A 306 -9.94 -12.42 19.49
N ASN A 307 -9.46 -13.66 19.36
CA ASN A 307 -8.27 -14.15 20.06
C ASN A 307 -7.00 -13.38 19.66
N SER A 308 -6.78 -13.21 18.35
CA SER A 308 -5.68 -12.42 17.81
C SER A 308 -5.71 -10.98 18.33
N ALA A 309 -6.89 -10.35 18.34
CA ALA A 309 -7.05 -8.99 18.84
C ALA A 309 -6.69 -8.84 20.32
N ARG A 310 -7.01 -9.84 21.16
CA ARG A 310 -6.65 -9.84 22.58
C ARG A 310 -5.14 -9.82 22.83
N GLN A 311 -4.35 -10.35 21.89
CA GLN A 311 -2.90 -10.46 22.01
C GLN A 311 -2.16 -9.32 21.31
N HIS A 312 -2.64 -8.90 20.12
CA HIS A 312 -1.85 -8.08 19.22
C HIS A 312 -2.51 -6.76 18.79
N ALA A 313 -3.77 -6.49 19.17
CA ALA A 313 -4.41 -5.24 18.78
C ALA A 313 -3.67 -4.03 19.33
N MET A 314 -3.47 -3.02 18.48
CA MET A 314 -2.90 -1.73 18.84
C MET A 314 -3.91 -0.61 18.50
N PRO A 315 -4.06 0.44 19.34
CA PRO A 315 -5.05 1.49 19.11
C PRO A 315 -4.93 2.22 17.78
N ASP A 316 -3.71 2.34 17.24
CA ASP A 316 -3.43 3.06 16.01
C ASP A 316 -3.47 2.17 14.75
N LEU A 317 -3.59 0.85 14.90
CA LEU A 317 -3.66 -0.12 13.79
C LEU A 317 -5.08 -0.63 13.56
N TRP A 318 -5.32 -1.13 12.36
CA TRP A 318 -6.58 -1.79 12.04
C TRP A 318 -6.50 -3.28 12.34
N HIS A 319 -7.42 -3.78 13.17
CA HIS A 319 -7.62 -5.21 13.36
C HIS A 319 -9.06 -5.58 12.95
N PRO A 320 -9.27 -6.58 12.08
CA PRO A 320 -10.62 -6.95 11.59
C PRO A 320 -11.64 -7.22 12.70
N ALA A 321 -11.19 -7.76 13.83
CA ALA A 321 -12.04 -8.00 15.00
C ALA A 321 -12.85 -6.78 15.46
N VAL A 322 -12.36 -5.55 15.23
CA VAL A 322 -13.12 -4.32 15.53
C VAL A 322 -14.45 -4.29 14.77
N SER A 323 -14.45 -4.75 13.51
CA SER A 323 -15.66 -4.78 12.67
C SER A 323 -16.65 -5.89 13.03
N LEU A 324 -16.30 -6.83 13.92
CA LEU A 324 -17.26 -7.81 14.44
C LEU A 324 -18.37 -7.17 15.27
N LEU A 325 -18.14 -5.95 15.77
CA LEU A 325 -19.11 -5.16 16.51
C LEU A 325 -20.03 -4.34 15.59
N TRP A 326 -19.75 -4.31 14.29
CA TRP A 326 -20.51 -3.53 13.32
C TRP A 326 -21.68 -4.36 12.76
N PRO A 327 -22.76 -3.71 12.30
CA PRO A 327 -23.77 -4.36 11.49
C PRO A 327 -23.18 -5.07 10.28
N TRP A 328 -23.73 -6.23 9.93
CA TRP A 328 -23.36 -6.98 8.73
C TRP A 328 -23.50 -6.12 7.47
N GLY A 329 -22.58 -6.25 6.51
CA GLY A 329 -22.52 -5.40 5.32
C GLY A 329 -21.83 -4.04 5.51
N MET A 330 -21.46 -3.66 6.74
CA MET A 330 -20.66 -2.44 6.95
C MET A 330 -19.17 -2.71 6.72
N ASN A 331 -18.59 -1.91 5.83
CA ASN A 331 -17.20 -2.06 5.41
C ASN A 331 -16.36 -0.88 5.88
N ARG A 332 -15.09 -1.17 6.20
CA ARG A 332 -14.11 -0.13 6.43
C ARG A 332 -13.88 0.64 5.13
N ILE A 333 -14.01 1.96 5.19
CA ILE A 333 -13.67 2.82 4.07
C ILE A 333 -12.16 3.05 4.08
N HIS A 334 -11.51 2.73 2.96
CA HIS A 334 -10.08 2.99 2.77
C HIS A 334 -9.79 4.50 2.86
N ALA A 335 -8.67 4.89 3.47
CA ALA A 335 -8.34 6.30 3.70
C ALA A 335 -8.30 7.12 2.39
N GLY A 336 -7.83 6.53 1.29
CA GLY A 336 -7.83 7.16 -0.03
C GLY A 336 -9.21 7.39 -0.68
N LEU A 337 -10.28 6.81 -0.12
CA LEU A 337 -11.67 7.06 -0.52
C LEU A 337 -12.36 8.09 0.37
N LEU A 338 -11.76 8.44 1.52
CA LEU A 338 -12.27 9.50 2.38
C LEU A 338 -11.89 10.87 1.78
N PRO A 339 -12.73 11.89 1.97
CA PRO A 339 -12.32 13.26 1.66
C PRO A 339 -11.02 13.62 2.36
N ALA A 340 -10.18 14.41 1.69
CA ALA A 340 -9.00 14.97 2.32
C ALA A 340 -9.39 15.66 3.65
N PRO A 341 -8.55 15.58 4.70
CA PRO A 341 -8.85 16.24 5.96
C PRO A 341 -9.03 17.75 5.74
N ALA A 342 -9.89 18.36 6.56
CA ALA A 342 -10.01 19.80 6.58
C ALA A 342 -8.64 20.43 6.96
N PRO A 343 -8.29 21.58 6.35
CA PRO A 343 -7.04 22.27 6.69
C PRO A 343 -7.05 22.68 8.16
N THR A 344 -5.89 22.54 8.82
CA THR A 344 -5.71 22.97 10.21
C THR A 344 -5.68 24.50 10.31
N THR A 345 -5.76 25.03 11.53
CA THR A 345 -5.62 26.48 11.79
C THR A 345 -4.29 27.02 11.27
N GLU A 346 -3.21 26.25 11.44
CA GLU A 346 -1.87 26.57 10.94
C GLU A 346 -1.86 26.59 9.40
N ASP A 347 -2.43 25.58 8.74
CA ASP A 347 -2.55 25.55 7.27
C ASP A 347 -3.27 26.78 6.73
N LEU A 348 -4.41 27.15 7.36
CA LEU A 348 -5.19 28.33 6.97
C LEU A 348 -4.42 29.63 7.16
N SER A 349 -3.61 29.74 8.22
CA SER A 349 -2.75 30.91 8.47
C SER A 349 -1.65 31.04 7.41
N HIS A 350 -1.02 29.92 7.06
CA HIS A 350 0.02 29.88 6.04
C HIS A 350 -0.55 30.22 4.67
N TRP A 351 -1.71 29.65 4.32
CA TRP A 351 -2.45 29.98 3.10
C TRP A 351 -2.78 31.47 3.00
N ARG A 352 -3.31 32.07 4.07
CA ARG A 352 -3.61 33.52 4.08
C ARG A 352 -2.36 34.37 3.84
N LYS A 353 -1.22 33.98 4.41
CA LYS A 353 0.07 34.66 4.17
C LYS A 353 0.47 34.58 2.70
N GLN A 354 0.41 33.39 2.09
CA GLN A 354 0.72 33.21 0.66
C GLN A 354 -0.21 34.04 -0.24
N CYS A 355 -1.52 34.07 0.05
CA CYS A 355 -2.45 34.93 -0.69
C CYS A 355 -2.18 36.43 -0.48
N ALA A 356 -1.79 36.84 0.73
CA ALA A 356 -1.44 38.23 1.00
C ALA A 356 -0.21 38.67 0.21
N GLU A 357 0.80 37.80 0.04
CA GLU A 357 1.99 38.06 -0.77
C GLU A 357 1.63 38.30 -2.25
N LEU A 358 0.69 37.52 -2.80
CA LEU A 358 0.17 37.73 -4.17
C LEU A 358 -0.54 39.08 -4.35
N LEU A 359 -1.18 39.58 -3.29
CA LEU A 359 -2.05 40.76 -3.33
C LEU A 359 -1.35 42.07 -2.97
N VAL A 360 -0.03 42.08 -2.73
CA VAL A 360 0.70 43.31 -2.39
C VAL A 360 0.70 44.29 -3.57
N GLU A 361 0.34 45.55 -3.29
CA GLU A 361 0.43 46.66 -4.24
C GLU A 361 1.44 47.72 -3.76
N PRO A 362 2.39 48.17 -4.62
CA PRO A 362 2.63 47.69 -5.97
C PRO A 362 3.28 46.29 -5.96
N SER A 363 3.06 45.49 -7.02
CA SER A 363 3.46 44.07 -7.09
C SER A 363 4.91 43.82 -6.60
N ARG A 364 5.19 42.77 -5.84
CA ARG A 364 6.58 42.48 -5.45
C ARG A 364 7.37 41.68 -6.48
N PHE A 365 6.68 41.15 -7.50
CA PHE A 365 7.28 40.25 -8.46
C PHE A 365 8.09 41.01 -9.51
N SER A 366 9.35 40.61 -9.69
CA SER A 366 10.26 41.18 -10.70
C SER A 366 10.04 40.59 -12.09
N ASN A 367 9.50 39.38 -12.19
CA ASN A 367 9.18 38.71 -13.46
C ASN A 367 8.03 37.71 -13.28
N ALA A 368 7.50 37.21 -14.40
CA ALA A 368 6.40 36.24 -14.42
C ALA A 368 6.76 34.90 -13.75
N MET A 369 8.04 34.51 -13.73
CA MET A 369 8.48 33.28 -13.07
C MET A 369 8.24 33.37 -11.55
N HIS A 370 8.65 34.47 -10.89
CA HIS A 370 8.41 34.66 -9.46
C HIS A 370 6.91 34.68 -9.11
N LEU A 371 6.09 35.32 -9.95
CA LEU A 371 4.63 35.33 -9.76
C LEU A 371 4.07 33.91 -9.84
N THR A 372 4.42 33.14 -10.88
CA THR A 372 3.92 31.76 -11.03
C THR A 372 4.42 30.84 -9.92
N THR A 373 5.65 31.02 -9.40
CA THR A 373 6.15 30.31 -8.22
C THR A 373 5.30 30.60 -6.99
N SER A 374 5.03 31.88 -6.69
CA SER A 374 4.17 32.26 -5.57
C SER A 374 2.72 31.77 -5.74
N ALA A 375 2.20 31.78 -6.98
CA ALA A 375 0.90 31.21 -7.30
C ALA A 375 0.85 29.70 -7.02
N ARG A 376 1.89 28.95 -7.42
CA ARG A 376 2.03 27.53 -7.12
C ARG A 376 2.05 27.29 -5.60
N ASP A 377 2.84 28.08 -4.86
CA ASP A 377 2.99 27.91 -3.42
C ASP A 377 1.68 28.23 -2.68
N ALA A 378 0.92 29.23 -3.14
CA ALA A 378 -0.42 29.52 -2.62
C ALA A 378 -1.42 28.39 -2.90
N LEU A 379 -1.35 27.75 -4.07
CA LEU A 379 -2.19 26.59 -4.42
C LEU A 379 -1.83 25.36 -3.58
N VAL A 380 -0.56 25.14 -3.28
CA VAL A 380 -0.14 24.08 -2.34
C VAL A 380 -0.62 24.40 -0.94
N ALA A 381 -0.44 25.64 -0.48
CA ALA A 381 -0.88 26.08 0.84
C ALA A 381 -2.40 26.00 1.04
N CYS A 382 -3.21 26.13 -0.03
CA CYS A 382 -4.66 25.96 0.05
C CYS A 382 -5.12 24.49 0.16
N GLY A 383 -4.17 23.55 0.17
CA GLY A 383 -4.39 22.13 0.41
C GLY A 383 -4.27 21.24 -0.83
N MET A 384 -3.89 21.77 -2.00
CA MET A 384 -3.67 20.94 -3.19
C MET A 384 -2.34 20.20 -3.07
N ARG A 385 -2.34 18.90 -3.37
CA ARG A 385 -1.13 18.06 -3.29
C ARG A 385 -0.37 18.02 -4.62
N ARG A 386 -1.11 17.98 -5.73
CA ARG A 386 -0.55 18.03 -7.08
C ARG A 386 -1.11 19.22 -7.81
N VAL A 387 -0.23 20.01 -8.42
CA VAL A 387 -0.58 21.25 -9.12
C VAL A 387 0.22 21.32 -10.41
N MET A 388 -0.44 21.75 -11.48
CA MET A 388 0.16 22.11 -12.75
C MET A 388 -0.43 23.44 -13.22
N ILE A 389 0.41 24.45 -13.41
CA ILE A 389 0.03 25.75 -13.98
C ILE A 389 0.45 25.74 -15.44
N LEU A 390 -0.53 25.84 -16.32
CA LEU A 390 -0.38 25.92 -17.76
C LEU A 390 -0.51 27.38 -18.20
N MET A 391 0.40 27.89 -19.03
CA MET A 391 0.23 29.18 -19.69
C MET A 391 -0.08 29.03 -21.16
N ALA A 392 -1.03 29.83 -21.64
CA ALA A 392 -1.38 29.88 -23.05
C ALA A 392 -0.34 30.69 -23.84
N ASP A 393 -0.04 30.26 -25.06
CA ASP A 393 0.71 31.08 -26.00
C ASP A 393 -0.12 32.27 -26.53
N ARG A 394 0.52 33.21 -27.24
CA ARG A 394 -0.16 34.40 -27.79
C ARG A 394 -1.29 34.06 -28.76
N THR A 395 -1.28 32.87 -29.34
CA THR A 395 -2.27 32.38 -30.32
C THR A 395 -3.38 31.54 -29.70
N HIS A 396 -3.31 31.22 -28.40
CA HIS A 396 -4.15 30.20 -27.73
C HIS A 396 -4.14 28.82 -28.40
N ALA A 397 -3.08 28.51 -29.15
CA ALA A 397 -2.93 27.23 -29.84
C ALA A 397 -2.31 26.17 -28.92
N ASN A 398 -1.44 26.61 -28.00
CA ASN A 398 -0.71 25.73 -27.09
C ASN A 398 -0.82 26.18 -25.63
N LEU A 399 -0.77 25.19 -24.74
CA LEU A 399 -0.64 25.34 -23.30
C LEU A 399 0.65 24.69 -22.84
N ARG A 400 1.60 25.49 -22.34
CA ARG A 400 2.88 25.02 -21.82
C ARG A 400 2.87 24.95 -20.31
N VAL A 401 3.44 23.89 -19.75
CA VAL A 401 3.65 23.81 -18.30
C VAL A 401 4.66 24.86 -17.86
N HIS A 402 4.28 25.68 -16.88
CA HIS A 402 5.15 26.70 -16.31
C HIS A 402 5.57 26.41 -14.88
N GLN A 403 4.68 25.81 -14.09
CA GLN A 403 4.96 25.42 -12.71
C GLN A 403 4.28 24.11 -12.40
N THR A 404 4.94 23.30 -11.59
CA THR A 404 4.41 22.04 -11.06
C THR A 404 4.73 21.90 -9.58
N ALA A 405 3.82 21.30 -8.82
CA ALA A 405 4.06 20.81 -7.47
C ALA A 405 3.51 19.39 -7.34
N GLY A 406 4.20 18.52 -6.60
CA GLY A 406 3.76 17.13 -6.35
C GLY A 406 3.70 16.23 -7.59
N LEU A 407 4.34 16.62 -8.70
CA LEU A 407 4.41 15.87 -9.95
C LEU A 407 5.85 15.47 -10.28
N PRO A 408 6.07 14.44 -11.12
CA PRO A 408 7.40 14.08 -11.62
C PRO A 408 8.05 15.26 -12.36
N LYS A 409 9.39 15.36 -12.31
CA LYS A 409 10.13 16.49 -12.89
C LYS A 409 9.92 16.60 -14.40
N GLU A 410 9.70 15.47 -15.07
CA GLU A 410 9.44 15.35 -16.49
C GLU A 410 8.14 16.06 -16.91
N ALA A 411 7.18 16.21 -15.97
CA ALA A 411 5.93 16.91 -16.24
C ALA A 411 6.13 18.40 -16.58
N ALA A 412 7.24 19.00 -16.14
CA ALA A 412 7.58 20.39 -16.46
C ALA A 412 7.85 20.62 -17.96
N GLY A 413 8.21 19.58 -18.71
CA GLY A 413 8.47 19.66 -20.15
C GLY A 413 7.25 19.50 -21.04
N LEU A 414 6.05 19.29 -20.47
CA LEU A 414 4.85 19.00 -21.25
C LEU A 414 4.30 20.25 -21.95
N ASN A 415 3.81 20.04 -23.17
CA ASN A 415 3.09 21.03 -23.97
C ASN A 415 1.83 20.39 -24.56
N PHE A 416 0.72 21.10 -24.54
CA PHE A 416 -0.58 20.58 -24.96
C PHE A 416 -1.14 21.43 -26.11
N LEU A 417 -1.47 20.77 -27.22
CA LEU A 417 -2.20 21.37 -28.33
C LEU A 417 -3.66 21.50 -27.96
N VAL A 418 -4.17 22.74 -27.94
CA VAL A 418 -5.54 23.05 -27.51
C VAL A 418 -6.56 22.41 -28.47
N SER A 419 -6.25 22.31 -29.76
CA SER A 419 -7.11 21.66 -30.76
C SER A 419 -7.42 20.19 -30.47
N GLN A 420 -6.60 19.51 -29.68
CA GLN A 420 -6.76 18.09 -29.34
C GLN A 420 -7.68 17.85 -28.14
N SER A 421 -8.21 18.89 -27.49
CA SER A 421 -9.10 18.77 -26.34
C SER A 421 -10.19 19.82 -26.34
N SER A 422 -11.44 19.37 -26.45
CA SER A 422 -12.62 20.24 -26.34
C SER A 422 -12.75 20.88 -24.96
N VAL A 423 -12.27 20.19 -23.91
CA VAL A 423 -12.23 20.72 -22.54
C VAL A 423 -11.25 21.90 -22.46
N LEU A 424 -10.04 21.77 -22.99
CA LEU A 424 -9.06 22.85 -23.00
C LEU A 424 -9.51 24.02 -23.88
N GLN A 425 -10.14 23.75 -25.04
CA GLN A 425 -10.73 24.80 -25.88
C GLN A 425 -11.75 25.63 -25.10
N ARG A 426 -12.68 24.97 -24.40
CA ARG A 426 -13.72 25.65 -23.62
C ARG A 426 -13.16 26.42 -22.43
N LEU A 427 -12.14 25.89 -21.76
CA LEU A 427 -11.46 26.59 -20.67
C LEU A 427 -10.68 27.82 -21.16
N LEU A 428 -10.19 27.84 -22.40
CA LEU A 428 -9.51 29.00 -22.98
C LEU A 428 -10.47 30.03 -23.59
N SER A 429 -11.63 29.59 -24.09
CA SER A 429 -12.59 30.49 -24.73
C SER A 429 -13.34 31.36 -23.71
N GLN A 430 -13.58 30.85 -22.51
CA GLN A 430 -14.29 31.56 -21.45
C GLN A 430 -13.76 31.18 -20.06
N GLN A 431 -13.87 32.08 -19.10
CA GLN A 431 -13.54 31.77 -17.71
C GLN A 431 -14.46 30.67 -17.19
N ALA A 432 -13.90 29.51 -16.89
CA ALA A 432 -14.65 28.36 -16.41
C ALA A 432 -13.85 27.54 -15.40
N GLN A 433 -14.58 26.73 -14.64
CA GLN A 433 -14.01 25.72 -13.76
C GLN A 433 -14.69 24.39 -14.02
N VAL A 434 -13.90 23.33 -14.18
CA VAL A 434 -14.36 21.96 -14.33
C VAL A 434 -13.91 21.18 -13.10
N ARG A 435 -14.86 20.53 -12.42
CA ARG A 435 -14.60 19.61 -11.31
C ARG A 435 -14.92 18.20 -11.76
N LEU A 436 -13.89 17.36 -11.88
CA LEU A 436 -14.05 15.94 -12.11
C LEU A 436 -14.42 15.26 -10.79
N THR A 437 -15.40 14.37 -10.86
CA THR A 437 -15.88 13.50 -9.80
C THR A 437 -16.07 12.10 -10.39
N PRO A 438 -16.20 11.05 -9.57
CA PRO A 438 -16.42 9.68 -10.08
C PRO A 438 -17.57 9.59 -11.10
N ALA A 439 -18.63 10.39 -10.91
CA ALA A 439 -19.81 10.39 -11.78
C ALA A 439 -19.54 10.93 -13.21
N ASN A 440 -18.58 11.85 -13.39
CA ASN A 440 -18.32 12.48 -14.70
C ASN A 440 -16.90 12.22 -15.23
N ASN A 441 -16.05 11.56 -14.44
CA ASN A 441 -14.63 11.41 -14.73
C ASN A 441 -14.37 10.73 -16.07
N ALA A 442 -15.09 9.64 -16.38
CA ALA A 442 -14.92 8.90 -17.62
C ALA A 442 -15.18 9.78 -18.85
N GLN A 443 -16.25 10.57 -18.81
CA GLN A 443 -16.64 11.47 -19.90
C GLN A 443 -15.60 12.58 -20.12
N PHE A 444 -15.19 13.28 -19.05
CA PHE A 444 -14.23 14.38 -19.17
C PHE A 444 -12.80 13.90 -19.47
N SER A 445 -12.40 12.75 -18.91
CA SER A 445 -11.08 12.18 -19.16
C SER A 445 -10.88 11.77 -20.62
N ALA A 446 -11.93 11.29 -21.29
CA ALA A 446 -11.89 10.99 -22.72
C ALA A 446 -11.69 12.23 -23.60
N LEU A 447 -11.99 13.42 -23.08
CA LEU A 447 -11.87 14.70 -23.78
C LEU A 447 -10.61 15.49 -23.39
N LEU A 448 -9.80 14.97 -22.47
CA LEU A 448 -8.54 15.56 -22.03
C LEU A 448 -7.35 14.89 -22.73
N PRO A 449 -6.23 15.60 -22.94
CA PRO A 449 -5.02 14.98 -23.49
C PRO A 449 -4.54 13.84 -22.60
N ALA A 450 -4.22 12.68 -23.20
CA ALA A 450 -3.78 11.50 -22.46
C ALA A 450 -2.53 11.77 -21.60
N SER A 451 -1.59 12.57 -22.10
CA SER A 451 -0.37 12.99 -21.40
C SER A 451 -0.63 13.89 -20.18
N LEU A 452 -1.75 14.63 -20.16
CA LEU A 452 -2.19 15.40 -18.99
C LEU A 452 -2.85 14.46 -17.98
N ARG A 453 -3.75 13.59 -18.45
CA ARG A 453 -4.48 12.67 -17.60
C ARG A 453 -3.56 11.64 -16.91
N SER A 454 -2.45 11.26 -17.55
CA SER A 454 -1.45 10.37 -16.95
C SER A 454 -0.75 10.98 -15.72
N GLN A 455 -0.67 12.32 -15.62
CA GLN A 455 -0.09 12.99 -14.46
C GLN A 455 -1.04 13.03 -13.26
N PHE A 456 -2.35 13.02 -13.54
CA PHE A 456 -3.42 13.08 -12.55
C PHE A 456 -4.31 11.86 -12.69
N SER A 457 -3.84 10.69 -12.23
CA SER A 457 -4.54 9.39 -12.36
C SER A 457 -5.85 9.27 -11.58
N GLY A 458 -6.11 10.17 -10.62
CA GLY A 458 -7.29 10.14 -9.75
C GLY A 458 -8.64 10.38 -10.42
N GLU A 459 -9.71 10.16 -9.66
CA GLU A 459 -11.10 10.41 -10.11
C GLU A 459 -11.54 11.86 -9.85
N HIS A 460 -10.84 12.53 -8.94
CA HIS A 460 -11.11 13.91 -8.54
C HIS A 460 -10.01 14.83 -9.06
N LEU A 461 -10.40 15.82 -9.87
CA LEU A 461 -9.49 16.79 -10.47
C LEU A 461 -10.19 18.14 -10.63
N LEU A 462 -9.49 19.24 -10.36
CA LEU A 462 -9.95 20.59 -10.65
C LEU A 462 -9.17 21.15 -11.84
N LEU A 463 -9.89 21.70 -12.81
CA LEU A 463 -9.33 22.52 -13.88
C LEU A 463 -9.98 23.89 -13.82
N ARG A 464 -9.20 24.97 -13.81
CA ARG A 464 -9.73 26.34 -13.73
C ARG A 464 -8.96 27.29 -14.63
N SER A 465 -9.69 28.06 -15.42
CA SER A 465 -9.18 29.18 -16.21
C SER A 465 -8.84 30.37 -15.31
N LEU A 466 -7.69 31.01 -15.55
CA LEU A 466 -7.32 32.29 -14.94
C LEU A 466 -7.25 33.39 -16.00
N VAL A 467 -7.93 34.49 -15.72
CA VAL A 467 -8.12 35.61 -16.64
C VAL A 467 -7.22 36.78 -16.26
N ASN A 468 -6.70 37.47 -17.27
CA ASN A 468 -6.07 38.77 -17.15
C ASN A 468 -6.60 39.69 -18.25
N ASN A 469 -7.10 40.88 -17.89
CA ASN A 469 -7.68 41.86 -18.81
C ASN A 469 -8.70 41.26 -19.80
N GLY A 470 -9.62 40.42 -19.31
CA GLY A 470 -10.68 39.81 -20.12
C GLY A 470 -10.25 38.62 -20.99
N ARG A 471 -8.97 38.24 -20.97
CA ARG A 471 -8.42 37.11 -21.73
C ARG A 471 -7.92 36.00 -20.79
N VAL A 472 -8.28 34.74 -21.06
CA VAL A 472 -7.72 33.60 -20.33
C VAL A 472 -6.25 33.43 -20.72
N ILE A 473 -5.34 33.53 -19.74
CA ILE A 473 -3.89 33.39 -19.98
C ILE A 473 -3.28 32.18 -19.30
N MET A 474 -3.94 31.61 -18.30
CA MET A 474 -3.49 30.39 -17.63
C MET A 474 -4.64 29.42 -17.38
N ILE A 475 -4.28 28.13 -17.24
CA ILE A 475 -5.15 27.10 -16.69
C ILE A 475 -4.43 26.44 -15.53
N VAL A 476 -5.08 26.35 -14.39
CA VAL A 476 -4.60 25.58 -13.23
C VAL A 476 -5.27 24.22 -13.25
N VAL A 477 -4.47 23.17 -13.13
CA VAL A 477 -4.92 21.79 -12.94
C VAL A 477 -4.41 21.30 -11.58
N ALA A 478 -5.31 20.85 -10.71
CA ALA A 478 -4.93 20.48 -9.34
C ALA A 478 -5.80 19.38 -8.73
N ASP A 479 -5.21 18.58 -7.83
CA ASP A 479 -5.94 17.62 -7.00
C ASP A 479 -5.36 17.45 -5.59
N GLN A 480 -6.04 16.64 -4.76
CA GLN A 480 -5.58 16.25 -3.43
C GLN A 480 -5.09 14.80 -3.38
N GLY A 481 -4.30 14.39 -4.39
CA GLY A 481 -3.83 13.00 -4.53
C GLY A 481 -4.85 12.10 -5.22
N GLY A 482 -5.81 12.68 -5.94
CA GLY A 482 -6.79 11.96 -6.75
C GLY A 482 -8.02 11.43 -6.02
N GLY A 483 -8.07 11.59 -4.69
CA GLY A 483 -9.23 11.30 -3.83
C GLY A 483 -10.18 12.50 -3.66
N PRO A 484 -11.31 12.31 -2.97
CA PRO A 484 -12.32 13.36 -2.82
C PRO A 484 -11.77 14.61 -2.13
N PHE A 485 -12.20 15.77 -2.61
CA PHE A 485 -11.79 17.06 -2.06
C PHE A 485 -12.47 17.35 -0.72
N SER A 486 -11.76 18.06 0.18
CA SER A 486 -12.42 18.79 1.27
C SER A 486 -13.13 20.02 0.71
N GLU A 487 -14.39 20.25 1.09
CA GLU A 487 -15.16 21.42 0.61
C GLU A 487 -14.47 22.75 0.98
N ILE A 488 -13.81 22.83 2.14
CA ILE A 488 -13.04 24.01 2.56
C ILE A 488 -11.88 24.27 1.58
N THR A 489 -11.19 23.23 1.14
CA THR A 489 -10.08 23.37 0.19
C THR A 489 -10.53 23.74 -1.21
N VAL A 490 -11.72 23.30 -1.65
CA VAL A 490 -12.31 23.75 -2.92
C VAL A 490 -12.64 25.25 -2.87
N GLN A 491 -13.18 25.74 -1.76
CA GLN A 491 -13.43 27.18 -1.57
C GLN A 491 -12.11 27.97 -1.52
N ALA A 492 -11.11 27.46 -0.80
CA ALA A 492 -9.79 28.06 -0.71
C ALA A 492 -9.10 28.11 -2.09
N PHE A 493 -9.22 27.06 -2.89
CA PHE A 493 -8.74 27.02 -4.28
C PHE A 493 -9.38 28.13 -5.13
N GLY A 494 -10.70 28.31 -5.04
CA GLY A 494 -11.40 29.40 -5.74
C GLY A 494 -10.91 30.79 -5.33
N LYS A 495 -10.72 31.03 -4.03
CA LYS A 495 -10.17 32.30 -3.51
C LYS A 495 -8.71 32.51 -3.92
N THR A 496 -7.91 31.44 -3.94
CA THR A 496 -6.51 31.48 -4.39
C THR A 496 -6.42 31.87 -5.86
N ALA A 497 -7.27 31.28 -6.71
CA ALA A 497 -7.36 31.65 -8.11
C ALA A 497 -7.69 33.14 -8.31
N GLN A 498 -8.62 33.70 -7.53
CA GLN A 498 -8.92 35.13 -7.54
C GLN A 498 -7.72 36.00 -7.12
N CYS A 499 -6.94 35.56 -6.13
CA CYS A 499 -5.72 36.26 -5.73
C CYS A 499 -4.67 36.26 -6.85
N ILE A 500 -4.53 35.13 -7.55
CA ILE A 500 -3.61 35.02 -8.70
C ILE A 500 -4.07 35.92 -9.84
N GLU A 501 -5.37 35.97 -10.16
CA GLU A 501 -5.92 36.86 -11.20
C GLU A 501 -5.65 38.34 -10.89
N LYS A 502 -5.84 38.77 -9.64
CA LYS A 502 -5.50 40.12 -9.18
C LYS A 502 -3.99 40.40 -9.27
N ALA A 503 -3.16 39.45 -8.84
CA ALA A 503 -1.72 39.58 -8.95
C ALA A 503 -1.27 39.75 -10.40
N LEU A 504 -1.90 39.02 -11.33
CA LEU A 504 -1.63 39.10 -12.78
C LEU A 504 -2.02 40.47 -13.36
N SER A 505 -3.17 41.02 -12.96
CA SER A 505 -3.57 42.36 -13.40
C SER A 505 -2.61 43.44 -12.90
N THR A 506 -2.26 43.41 -11.60
CA THR A 506 -1.34 44.39 -10.98
C THR A 506 0.09 44.26 -11.51
N PHE A 507 0.53 43.04 -11.85
CA PHE A 507 1.83 42.83 -12.49
C PHE A 507 1.85 43.38 -13.93
N SER A 508 0.76 43.20 -14.67
CA SER A 508 0.68 43.64 -16.08
C SER A 508 0.56 45.16 -16.22
N SER A 509 -0.07 45.83 -15.25
CA SER A 509 -0.22 47.30 -15.25
C SER A 509 1.07 48.07 -14.94
N ARG A 510 2.15 47.39 -14.52
CA ARG A 510 3.48 48.02 -14.34
C ARG A 510 4.24 48.28 -15.63
N GLY A 511 3.91 47.54 -16.69
CA GLY A 511 4.56 47.64 -17.99
C GLY A 511 3.83 48.55 -18.99
N GLN A 512 2.71 49.15 -18.56
CA GLN A 512 2.03 50.27 -19.21
C GLN A 512 2.43 51.54 -18.48
#